data_AF-A0A848N661-F1
#
_entry.id   AF-A0A848N661-F1
#
_cell.length_a   1.000
_cell.length_b   1.000
_cell.length_c   1.000
_cell.angle_alpha   90.00
_cell.angle_beta   90.00
_cell.angle_gamma   90.00
#
_symmetry.space_group_name_H-M   'P 1'
#
loop_
_entity.id
_entity.type
_entity.pdbx_description
1 polymer ?
#
loop_
_entity_poly.entity_id
_entity_poly.type
_entity_poly.pdbx_seq_one_letter_code
_entity_poly.pdbx_strand_id
1 'polypeptide(L)'
;MENKQNSLSKIEFIEALLGEPISEEHKRKKKQTEVLKTILDRAYDIRKFELDLYWKRATYFWGFLVAIFAGFFIVNDQSKKFDFYIQLGVACIGLIFSLAWYLVNRGSTYWVTNYERLIDAIEEYLGISFYNLNLENGKSFWGFSYYAFSVSRINIIVSFFIFFIWLSVVVVMLFLNIKENYQQSIDFLLCAITIVTLLFMLFLISSKSRNDNSNFEFLKRKTGYKKD
;
A
#
# COMPACT_ATOMS: atom_id res chain seq x y z
N MET A 1 22.97 16.08 10.61
CA MET A 1 22.61 17.25 9.78
C MET A 1 21.62 16.75 8.76
N GLU A 2 20.34 16.81 9.13
CA GLU A 2 19.24 16.18 8.42
C GLU A 2 18.75 17.11 7.33
N ASN A 3 18.72 16.60 6.11
CA ASN A 3 18.40 17.32 4.89
C ASN A 3 16.92 17.77 4.96
N LYS A 4 16.67 19.06 5.22
CA LYS A 4 15.34 19.68 5.06
C LYS A 4 14.96 19.60 3.58
N GLN A 5 14.28 18.54 3.23
CA GLN A 5 13.76 18.26 1.90
C GLN A 5 12.77 19.39 1.53
N ASN A 6 13.10 20.12 0.47
CA ASN A 6 12.28 21.16 -0.16
C ASN A 6 10.83 20.67 -0.33
N SER A 7 9.95 21.02 0.62
CA SER A 7 8.52 20.98 0.39
C SER A 7 8.19 22.19 -0.48
N LEU A 8 7.67 21.98 -1.69
CA LEU A 8 7.06 23.08 -2.45
C LEU A 8 6.14 23.85 -1.49
N SER A 9 6.22 25.18 -1.50
CA SER A 9 5.21 25.96 -0.80
C SER A 9 3.83 25.60 -1.38
N LYS A 10 2.76 25.58 -0.57
CA LYS A 10 1.42 25.22 -1.06
C LYS A 10 1.00 26.08 -2.28
N ILE A 11 1.51 27.30 -2.34
CA ILE A 11 1.34 28.24 -3.46
C ILE A 11 2.01 27.70 -4.73
N GLU A 12 3.29 27.31 -4.68
CA GLU A 12 4.00 26.71 -5.81
C GLU A 12 3.31 25.43 -6.32
N PHE A 13 2.72 24.66 -5.40
CA PHE A 13 1.94 23.47 -5.76
C PHE A 13 0.67 23.82 -6.54
N ILE A 14 -0.07 24.85 -6.10
CA ILE A 14 -1.27 25.33 -6.80
C ILE A 14 -0.90 25.92 -8.17
N GLU A 15 0.20 26.65 -8.28
CA GLU A 15 0.71 27.17 -9.56
C GLU A 15 1.12 26.03 -10.50
N ALA A 16 1.76 24.98 -9.98
CA ALA A 16 2.08 23.78 -10.76
C ALA A 16 0.82 23.07 -11.26
N LEU A 17 -0.23 23.00 -10.43
CA LEU A 17 -1.51 22.39 -10.77
C LEU A 17 -2.28 23.19 -11.85
N LEU A 18 -2.25 24.52 -11.75
CA LEU A 18 -2.83 25.43 -12.74
C LEU A 18 -2.01 25.49 -14.03
N GLY A 19 -0.70 25.24 -13.94
CA GLY A 19 0.24 25.36 -15.06
C GLY A 19 0.60 26.82 -15.41
N GLU A 20 0.20 27.77 -14.59
CA GLU A 20 0.41 29.21 -14.71
C GLU A 20 0.43 29.86 -13.31
N PRO A 21 1.09 31.02 -13.13
CA PRO A 21 1.13 31.70 -11.85
C PRO A 21 -0.25 32.22 -11.43
N ILE A 22 -0.46 32.36 -10.13
CA ILE A 22 -1.70 32.90 -9.58
C ILE A 22 -1.85 34.35 -10.03
N SER A 23 -2.99 34.69 -10.62
CA SER A 23 -3.25 36.04 -11.12
C SER A 23 -4.05 36.86 -10.11
N GLU A 24 -3.61 38.09 -9.85
CA GLU A 24 -4.41 39.08 -9.09
C GLU A 24 -5.44 39.80 -9.96
N GLU A 25 -5.42 39.62 -11.28
CA GLU A 25 -6.44 40.17 -12.17
C GLU A 25 -7.79 39.48 -11.88
N HIS A 26 -8.79 40.25 -11.44
CA HIS A 26 -10.07 39.72 -10.95
C HIS A 26 -10.71 38.68 -11.89
N LYS A 27 -10.68 38.94 -13.21
CA LYS A 27 -11.23 38.03 -14.22
C LYS A 27 -10.47 36.70 -14.31
N ARG A 28 -9.13 36.74 -14.24
CA ARG A 28 -8.29 35.54 -14.27
C ARG A 28 -8.36 34.78 -12.95
N LYS A 29 -8.32 35.48 -11.82
CA LYS A 29 -8.48 34.90 -10.48
C LYS A 29 -9.77 34.10 -10.38
N LYS A 30 -10.90 34.68 -10.80
CA LYS A 30 -12.20 33.99 -10.84
C LYS A 30 -12.15 32.73 -11.72
N LYS A 31 -11.50 32.80 -12.89
CA LYS A 31 -11.33 31.63 -13.77
C LYS A 31 -10.49 30.53 -13.12
N GLN A 32 -9.36 30.88 -12.50
CA GLN A 32 -8.48 29.94 -11.80
C GLN A 32 -9.21 29.27 -10.62
N THR A 33 -10.00 30.03 -9.85
CA THR A 33 -10.85 29.50 -8.78
C THR A 33 -11.85 28.45 -9.30
N GLU A 34 -12.54 28.71 -10.42
CA GLU A 34 -13.50 27.75 -11.01
C GLU A 34 -12.81 26.47 -11.52
N VAL A 35 -11.60 26.60 -12.08
CA VAL A 35 -10.77 25.45 -12.46
C VAL A 35 -10.38 24.63 -11.22
N LEU A 36 -9.95 25.27 -10.14
CA LEU A 36 -9.56 24.58 -8.91
C LEU A 36 -10.74 23.85 -8.25
N LYS A 37 -11.94 24.45 -8.24
CA LYS A 37 -13.16 23.74 -7.78
C LYS A 37 -13.44 22.49 -8.61
N THR A 38 -13.30 22.58 -9.94
CA THR A 38 -13.49 21.43 -10.83
C THR A 38 -12.45 20.33 -10.56
N ILE A 39 -11.20 20.70 -10.27
CA ILE A 39 -10.15 19.74 -9.91
C ILE A 39 -10.45 19.12 -8.54
N LEU A 40 -10.89 19.93 -7.57
CA LEU A 40 -11.26 19.49 -6.24
C LEU A 40 -12.38 18.45 -6.28
N ASP A 41 -13.46 18.71 -7.03
CA ASP A 41 -14.58 17.78 -7.20
C ASP A 41 -14.10 16.43 -7.76
N ARG A 42 -13.26 16.47 -8.81
CA ARG A 42 -12.66 15.25 -9.38
C ARG A 42 -11.74 14.54 -8.39
N ALA A 43 -10.98 15.29 -7.59
CA ALA A 43 -10.08 14.72 -6.59
C ALA A 43 -10.86 13.98 -5.50
N TYR A 44 -12.02 14.51 -5.06
CA TYR A 44 -12.91 13.80 -4.14
C TYR A 44 -13.41 12.49 -4.74
N ASP A 45 -13.85 12.51 -6.00
CA ASP A 45 -14.35 11.32 -6.70
C ASP A 45 -13.26 10.24 -6.82
N ILE A 46 -12.05 10.64 -7.24
CA ILE A 46 -10.92 9.70 -7.36
C ILE A 46 -10.53 9.16 -5.99
N ARG A 47 -10.47 10.00 -4.94
CA ARG A 47 -10.17 9.54 -3.58
C ARG A 47 -11.21 8.52 -3.10
N LYS A 48 -12.50 8.79 -3.33
CA LYS A 48 -13.59 7.85 -2.99
C LYS A 48 -13.44 6.53 -3.74
N PHE A 49 -13.10 6.60 -5.04
CA PHE A 49 -12.84 5.42 -5.86
C PHE A 49 -11.63 4.61 -5.34
N GLU A 50 -10.53 5.27 -4.98
CA GLU A 50 -9.36 4.60 -4.40
C GLU A 50 -9.65 3.95 -3.05
N LEU A 51 -10.48 4.59 -2.22
CA LEU A 51 -10.96 4.01 -0.96
C LEU A 51 -11.82 2.76 -1.20
N ASP A 52 -12.73 2.80 -2.16
CA ASP A 52 -13.56 1.63 -2.53
C ASP A 52 -12.69 0.48 -3.06
N LEU A 53 -11.74 0.79 -3.96
CA LEU A 53 -10.79 -0.19 -4.46
C LEU A 53 -9.89 -0.76 -3.35
N TYR A 54 -9.48 0.07 -2.38
CA TYR A 54 -8.72 -0.38 -1.22
C TYR A 54 -9.47 -1.48 -0.46
N TRP A 55 -10.75 -1.25 -0.16
CA TRP A 55 -11.60 -2.21 0.53
C TRP A 55 -11.84 -3.48 -0.30
N LYS A 56 -12.11 -3.34 -1.60
CA LYS A 56 -12.27 -4.49 -2.52
C LYS A 56 -11.02 -5.37 -2.56
N ARG A 57 -9.84 -4.77 -2.70
CA ARG A 57 -8.57 -5.50 -2.66
C ARG A 57 -8.38 -6.22 -1.33
N ALA A 58 -8.65 -5.56 -0.21
CA ALA A 58 -8.59 -6.19 1.10
C ALA A 58 -9.49 -7.43 1.19
N THR A 59 -10.75 -7.35 0.73
CA THR A 59 -11.68 -8.49 0.71
C THR A 59 -11.13 -9.68 -0.07
N TYR A 60 -10.53 -9.47 -1.25
CA TYR A 60 -9.95 -10.56 -2.04
C TYR A 60 -8.82 -11.25 -1.29
N PHE A 61 -7.91 -10.48 -0.68
CA PHE A 61 -6.80 -11.04 0.08
C PHE A 61 -7.27 -11.79 1.33
N TRP A 62 -8.28 -11.29 2.04
CA TRP A 62 -8.91 -12.04 3.13
C TRP A 62 -9.44 -13.40 2.66
N GLY A 63 -10.17 -13.43 1.54
CA GLY A 63 -10.70 -14.67 0.96
C GLY A 63 -9.58 -15.66 0.59
N PHE A 64 -8.54 -15.20 -0.11
CA PHE A 64 -7.41 -16.06 -0.47
C PHE A 64 -6.65 -16.58 0.75
N LEU A 65 -6.43 -15.73 1.76
CA LEU A 65 -5.76 -16.16 2.99
C LEU A 65 -6.55 -17.23 3.74
N VAL A 66 -7.88 -17.08 3.86
CA VAL A 66 -8.74 -18.11 4.45
C VAL A 66 -8.62 -19.44 3.69
N ALA A 67 -8.64 -19.40 2.36
CA ALA A 67 -8.48 -20.60 1.53
C ALA A 67 -7.09 -21.25 1.71
N ILE A 68 -6.03 -20.45 1.78
CA ILE A 68 -4.66 -20.96 1.98
C ILE A 68 -4.51 -21.56 3.39
N PHE A 69 -5.05 -20.93 4.43
CA PHE A 69 -5.05 -21.50 5.78
C PHE A 69 -5.82 -22.83 5.83
N ALA A 70 -7.00 -22.89 5.24
CA ALA A 70 -7.77 -24.13 5.15
C ALA A 70 -7.01 -25.22 4.40
N GLY A 71 -6.43 -24.89 3.25
CA GLY A 71 -5.58 -25.78 2.47
C GLY A 71 -4.38 -26.28 3.28
N PHE A 72 -3.72 -25.40 4.02
CA PHE A 72 -2.59 -25.74 4.87
C PHE A 72 -2.98 -26.71 5.99
N PHE A 73 -4.10 -26.49 6.68
CA PHE A 73 -4.57 -27.42 7.71
C PHE A 73 -4.97 -28.78 7.13
N ILE A 74 -5.54 -28.82 5.92
CA ILE A 74 -5.87 -30.08 5.24
C ILE A 74 -4.61 -30.87 4.87
N VAL A 75 -3.57 -30.21 4.35
CA VAL A 75 -2.34 -30.92 3.94
C VAL A 75 -1.46 -31.32 5.13
N ASN A 76 -1.56 -30.62 6.26
CA ASN A 76 -0.85 -30.97 7.50
C ASN A 76 -1.64 -31.95 8.39
N ASP A 77 -2.81 -32.40 7.96
CA ASP A 77 -3.57 -33.42 8.65
C ASP A 77 -2.79 -34.75 8.61
N GLN A 78 -2.34 -35.20 9.79
CA GLN A 78 -1.57 -36.44 9.95
C GLN A 78 -2.32 -37.68 9.44
N SER A 79 -3.65 -37.63 9.38
CA SER A 79 -4.46 -38.76 8.89
C SER A 79 -4.35 -38.96 7.37
N LYS A 80 -4.03 -37.91 6.60
CA LYS A 80 -4.10 -37.93 5.13
C LYS A 80 -2.76 -38.19 4.43
N LYS A 81 -1.66 -38.34 5.19
CA LYS A 81 -0.29 -38.65 4.71
C LYS A 81 0.09 -37.92 3.41
N PHE A 82 -0.07 -36.60 3.39
CA PHE A 82 0.43 -35.79 2.27
C PHE A 82 1.95 -35.70 2.29
N ASP A 83 2.53 -35.52 1.09
CA ASP A 83 3.97 -35.32 0.93
C ASP A 83 4.42 -33.97 1.52
N PHE A 84 5.58 -33.95 2.16
CA PHE A 84 6.19 -32.77 2.75
C PHE A 84 6.34 -31.63 1.75
N TYR A 85 6.67 -31.94 0.49
CA TYR A 85 6.83 -30.93 -0.56
C TYR A 85 5.50 -30.21 -0.88
N ILE A 86 4.38 -30.91 -0.78
CA ILE A 86 3.04 -30.31 -0.97
C ILE A 86 2.73 -29.38 0.21
N GLN A 87 3.00 -29.83 1.44
CA GLN A 87 2.80 -29.02 2.65
C GLN A 87 3.65 -27.74 2.60
N LEU A 88 4.92 -27.87 2.23
CA LEU A 88 5.84 -26.75 2.05
C LEU A 88 5.37 -25.82 0.92
N GLY A 89 4.92 -26.37 -0.20
CA GLY A 89 4.39 -25.59 -1.32
C GLY A 89 3.23 -24.69 -0.91
N VAL A 90 2.27 -25.22 -0.14
CA VAL A 90 1.15 -24.42 0.40
C VAL A 90 1.65 -23.34 1.37
N ALA A 91 2.63 -23.65 2.22
CA ALA A 91 3.23 -22.67 3.12
C ALA A 91 3.94 -21.52 2.37
N CYS A 92 4.67 -21.84 1.30
CA CYS A 92 5.31 -20.86 0.43
C CYS A 92 4.28 -19.98 -0.29
N ILE A 93 3.16 -20.55 -0.74
CA ILE A 93 2.05 -19.77 -1.33
C ILE A 93 1.48 -18.80 -0.29
N GLY A 94 1.27 -19.24 0.96
CA GLY A 94 0.83 -18.37 2.05
C GLY A 94 1.81 -17.23 2.36
N LEU A 95 3.10 -17.51 2.34
CA LEU A 95 4.15 -16.51 2.52
C LEU A 95 4.13 -15.46 1.40
N ILE A 96 4.01 -15.90 0.14
CA ILE A 96 3.95 -15.01 -1.03
C ILE A 96 2.69 -14.14 -0.98
N PHE A 97 1.53 -14.72 -0.72
CA PHE A 97 0.26 -13.99 -0.69
C PHE A 97 0.19 -12.98 0.44
N SER A 98 0.71 -13.32 1.62
CA SER A 98 0.77 -12.40 2.76
C SER A 98 1.73 -11.22 2.52
N LEU A 99 2.89 -11.46 1.89
CA LEU A 99 3.78 -10.38 1.45
C LEU A 99 3.12 -9.49 0.41
N ALA A 100 2.50 -10.07 -0.61
CA ALA A 100 1.78 -9.33 -1.64
C ALA A 100 0.68 -8.46 -1.03
N TRP A 101 -0.08 -8.99 -0.07
CA TRP A 101 -1.12 -8.25 0.63
C TRP A 101 -0.56 -7.04 1.37
N TYR A 102 0.54 -7.22 2.10
CA TYR A 102 1.23 -6.13 2.78
C TYR A 102 1.67 -5.02 1.81
N LEU A 103 2.27 -5.38 0.68
CA LEU A 103 2.72 -4.43 -0.34
C LEU A 103 1.54 -3.68 -0.98
N VAL A 104 0.45 -4.39 -1.30
CA VAL A 104 -0.77 -3.79 -1.88
C VAL A 104 -1.43 -2.83 -0.89
N ASN A 105 -1.50 -3.18 0.40
CA ASN A 105 -2.03 -2.29 1.44
C ASN A 105 -1.21 -1.00 1.55
N ARG A 106 0.12 -1.10 1.49
CA ARG A 106 1.01 0.08 1.49
C ARG A 106 0.83 0.93 0.24
N GLY A 107 0.81 0.32 -0.94
CA GLY A 107 0.63 1.03 -2.21
C GLY A 107 -0.72 1.74 -2.30
N SER A 108 -1.78 1.09 -1.84
CA SER A 108 -3.12 1.69 -1.80
C SER A 108 -3.18 2.90 -0.87
N THR A 109 -2.59 2.77 0.32
CA THR A 109 -2.53 3.86 1.30
C THR A 109 -1.76 5.06 0.75
N TYR A 110 -0.68 4.82 0.01
CA TYR A 110 0.09 5.89 -0.64
C TYR A 110 -0.76 6.75 -1.57
N TRP A 111 -1.55 6.13 -2.47
CA TRP A 111 -2.38 6.87 -3.42
C TRP A 111 -3.53 7.61 -2.73
N VAL A 112 -4.20 6.98 -1.76
CA VAL A 112 -5.25 7.65 -0.98
C VAL A 112 -4.70 8.90 -0.28
N THR A 113 -3.58 8.77 0.43
CA THR A 113 -2.94 9.91 1.12
C THR A 113 -2.43 10.97 0.14
N ASN A 114 -2.01 10.59 -1.07
CA ASN A 114 -1.65 11.55 -2.11
C ASN A 114 -2.84 12.43 -2.53
N TYR A 115 -4.01 11.82 -2.74
CA TYR A 115 -5.22 12.58 -3.07
C TYR A 115 -5.74 13.40 -1.89
N GLU A 116 -5.66 12.88 -0.66
CA GLU A 116 -5.99 13.65 0.55
C GLU A 116 -5.15 14.94 0.64
N ARG A 117 -3.83 14.84 0.44
CA ARG A 117 -2.95 16.02 0.44
C ARG A 117 -3.24 17.00 -0.69
N LEU A 118 -3.59 16.51 -1.87
CA LEU A 118 -4.01 17.35 -3.01
C LEU A 118 -5.29 18.13 -2.66
N ILE A 119 -6.27 17.45 -2.07
CA ILE A 119 -7.53 18.04 -1.63
C ILE A 119 -7.27 19.10 -0.56
N ASP A 120 -6.49 18.79 0.47
CA ASP A 120 -6.17 19.72 1.56
C ASP A 120 -5.52 21.01 1.04
N ALA A 121 -4.59 20.90 0.09
CA ALA A 121 -3.92 22.05 -0.50
C ALA A 121 -4.88 22.96 -1.29
N ILE A 122 -5.82 22.37 -2.03
CA ILE A 122 -6.83 23.13 -2.79
C ILE A 122 -7.88 23.75 -1.86
N GLU A 123 -8.37 23.00 -0.87
CA GLU A 123 -9.34 23.48 0.12
C GLU A 123 -8.83 24.72 0.85
N GLU A 124 -7.60 24.65 1.38
CA GLU A 124 -6.98 25.77 2.10
C GLU A 124 -6.80 27.00 1.22
N TYR A 125 -6.40 26.83 -0.04
CA TYR A 125 -6.31 27.94 -1.00
C TYR A 125 -7.68 28.58 -1.27
N LEU A 126 -8.75 27.76 -1.32
CA LEU A 126 -10.11 28.23 -1.51
C LEU A 126 -10.77 28.75 -0.22
N GLY A 127 -10.10 28.63 0.94
CA GLY A 127 -10.67 28.98 2.25
C GLY A 127 -11.75 28.00 2.73
N ILE A 128 -11.76 26.79 2.19
CA ILE A 128 -12.66 25.69 2.56
C ILE A 128 -11.95 24.82 3.61
N SER A 129 -12.69 24.23 4.53
CA SER A 129 -12.11 23.45 5.64
C SER A 129 -12.96 22.23 5.97
N PHE A 130 -13.18 21.33 5.01
CA PHE A 130 -13.93 20.10 5.27
C PHE A 130 -13.08 19.09 6.04
N TYR A 131 -11.79 18.93 5.69
CA TYR A 131 -10.91 17.93 6.29
C TYR A 131 -10.21 18.33 7.59
N ASN A 132 -10.14 19.63 7.89
CA ASN A 132 -9.48 20.11 9.12
C ASN A 132 -10.38 20.05 10.36
N LEU A 133 -11.65 19.66 10.22
CA LEU A 133 -12.61 19.50 11.31
C LEU A 133 -12.48 18.09 11.92
N ASN A 134 -11.39 17.85 12.65
CA ASN A 134 -11.21 16.61 13.39
C ASN A 134 -11.79 16.71 14.79
N LEU A 135 -12.43 15.63 15.25
CA LEU A 135 -12.82 15.49 16.64
C LEU A 135 -11.56 15.33 17.50
N GLU A 136 -11.59 15.92 18.70
CA GLU A 136 -10.57 15.63 19.71
C GLU A 136 -10.65 14.15 20.12
N ASN A 137 -9.49 13.53 20.33
CA ASN A 137 -9.43 12.16 20.79
C ASN A 137 -10.08 12.02 22.18
N GLY A 138 -10.72 10.88 22.41
CA GLY A 138 -11.21 10.50 23.73
C GLY A 138 -10.11 10.53 24.79
N LYS A 139 -10.46 10.88 26.03
CA LYS A 139 -9.51 11.08 27.14
C LYS A 139 -8.78 9.80 27.59
N SER A 140 -9.26 8.63 27.20
CA SER A 140 -8.68 7.34 27.59
C SER A 140 -8.56 6.42 26.39
N PHE A 141 -7.36 5.86 26.20
CA PHE A 141 -7.06 4.86 25.17
C PHE A 141 -7.82 3.54 25.39
N TRP A 142 -8.05 3.15 26.66
CA TRP A 142 -8.73 1.92 27.05
C TRP A 142 -10.24 2.10 27.30
N GLY A 143 -10.75 3.33 27.12
CA GLY A 143 -12.18 3.61 27.27
C GLY A 143 -12.95 3.37 25.96
N PHE A 144 -14.28 3.29 26.04
CA PHE A 144 -15.17 3.23 24.88
C PHE A 144 -15.31 4.57 24.12
N SER A 145 -14.34 5.48 24.27
CA SER A 145 -14.36 6.80 23.62
C SER A 145 -13.79 6.72 22.20
N TYR A 146 -14.23 7.63 21.33
CA TYR A 146 -13.75 7.73 19.96
C TYR A 146 -12.24 8.03 19.90
N TYR A 147 -11.53 7.40 18.98
CA TYR A 147 -10.08 7.59 18.79
C TYR A 147 -9.75 7.60 17.30
N ALA A 148 -8.82 8.46 16.89
CA ALA A 148 -8.40 8.61 15.49
C ALA A 148 -7.49 7.45 15.00
N PHE A 149 -7.98 6.21 15.06
CA PHE A 149 -7.29 5.09 14.45
C PHE A 149 -7.43 5.11 12.93
N SER A 150 -6.29 5.07 12.25
CA SER A 150 -6.27 4.88 10.81
C SER A 150 -6.53 3.42 10.47
N VAL A 151 -7.67 3.16 9.86
CA VAL A 151 -8.09 1.83 9.41
C VAL A 151 -7.06 1.21 8.45
N SER A 152 -6.46 2.03 7.58
CA SER A 152 -5.44 1.57 6.64
C SER A 152 -4.14 1.15 7.33
N ARG A 153 -3.71 1.88 8.37
CA ARG A 153 -2.53 1.49 9.17
C ARG A 153 -2.75 0.16 9.89
N ILE A 154 -3.93 -0.05 10.46
CA ILE A 154 -4.28 -1.32 11.11
C ILE A 154 -4.14 -2.47 10.11
N ASN A 155 -4.69 -2.33 8.91
CA ASN A 155 -4.63 -3.40 7.91
C ASN A 155 -3.19 -3.67 7.43
N ILE A 156 -2.36 -2.64 7.30
CA ILE A 156 -0.91 -2.81 7.02
C ILE A 156 -0.26 -3.63 8.13
N ILE A 157 -0.51 -3.31 9.41
CA ILE A 157 0.04 -4.03 10.55
C ILE A 157 -0.45 -5.49 10.56
N VAL A 158 -1.74 -5.73 10.34
CA VAL A 158 -2.33 -7.07 10.30
C VAL A 158 -1.71 -7.89 9.15
N SER A 159 -1.61 -7.33 7.95
CA SER A 159 -0.98 -8.03 6.83
C SER A 159 0.49 -8.36 7.09
N PHE A 160 1.23 -7.47 7.75
CA PHE A 160 2.60 -7.72 8.16
C PHE A 160 2.72 -8.81 9.23
N PHE A 161 1.78 -8.84 10.19
CA PHE A 161 1.71 -9.89 11.19
C PHE A 161 1.42 -11.27 10.56
N ILE A 162 0.48 -11.36 9.62
CA ILE A 162 0.19 -12.61 8.90
C ILE A 162 1.40 -13.07 8.07
N PHE A 163 2.14 -12.14 7.46
CA PHE A 163 3.39 -12.47 6.79
C PHE A 163 4.39 -13.15 7.73
N PHE A 164 4.56 -12.64 8.96
CA PHE A 164 5.43 -13.29 9.94
C PHE A 164 4.93 -14.66 10.38
N ILE A 165 3.62 -14.87 10.51
CA ILE A 165 3.08 -16.20 10.79
C ILE A 165 3.53 -17.20 9.71
N TRP A 166 3.33 -16.87 8.44
CA TRP A 166 3.75 -17.74 7.34
C TRP A 166 5.27 -17.92 7.27
N LEU A 167 6.03 -16.86 7.55
CA LEU A 167 7.49 -16.93 7.60
C LEU A 167 7.94 -17.91 8.69
N SER A 168 7.35 -17.82 9.89
CA SER A 168 7.63 -18.76 10.99
C SER A 168 7.27 -20.19 10.62
N VAL A 169 6.13 -20.42 9.96
CA VAL A 169 5.73 -21.75 9.50
C VAL A 169 6.78 -22.33 8.55
N VAL A 170 7.18 -21.59 7.50
CA VAL A 170 8.19 -22.05 6.54
C VAL A 170 9.53 -22.32 7.25
N VAL A 171 9.99 -21.41 8.11
CA VAL A 171 11.25 -21.57 8.85
C VAL A 171 11.21 -22.81 9.74
N VAL A 172 10.12 -23.05 10.47
CA VAL A 172 9.96 -24.23 11.33
C VAL A 172 9.96 -25.51 10.50
N MET A 173 9.22 -25.56 9.38
CA MET A 173 9.20 -26.73 8.50
C MET A 173 10.59 -27.05 7.93
N LEU A 174 11.34 -26.04 7.48
CA LEU A 174 12.71 -26.22 7.01
C LEU A 174 13.64 -26.70 8.13
N PHE A 175 13.54 -26.11 9.32
CA PHE A 175 14.35 -26.50 10.47
C PHE A 175 14.12 -27.96 10.89
N LEU A 176 12.84 -28.38 10.95
CA LEU A 176 12.48 -29.76 11.29
C LEU A 176 13.01 -30.75 10.25
N ASN A 177 12.87 -30.43 8.95
CA ASN A 177 13.37 -31.29 7.88
C ASN A 177 14.91 -31.44 7.91
N ILE A 178 15.65 -30.35 8.15
CA ILE A 178 17.12 -30.39 8.29
C ILE A 178 17.52 -31.23 9.50
N LYS A 179 16.80 -31.12 10.62
CA LYS A 179 17.08 -31.89 11.84
C LYS A 179 16.87 -33.40 11.62
N GLU A 180 15.80 -33.79 10.93
CA GLU A 180 15.49 -35.20 10.66
C GLU A 180 16.43 -35.81 9.62
N ASN A 181 16.79 -35.07 8.57
CA ASN A 181 17.59 -35.56 7.45
C ASN A 181 19.07 -35.13 7.49
N TYR A 182 19.60 -34.80 8.68
CA TYR A 182 20.96 -34.25 8.84
C TYR A 182 22.08 -35.09 8.19
N GLN A 183 21.89 -36.40 8.10
CA GLN A 183 22.87 -37.35 7.56
C GLN A 183 22.70 -37.65 6.06
N GLN A 184 21.64 -37.16 5.42
CA GLN A 184 21.37 -37.35 3.99
C GLN A 184 22.03 -36.26 3.14
N SER A 185 22.26 -36.56 1.87
CA SER A 185 22.69 -35.58 0.86
C SER A 185 21.68 -34.44 0.72
N ILE A 186 22.15 -33.28 0.25
CA ILE A 186 21.33 -32.09 0.00
C ILE A 186 20.11 -32.45 -0.86
N ASP A 187 18.92 -32.10 -0.37
CA ASP A 187 17.67 -32.23 -1.13
C ASP A 187 17.54 -31.10 -2.15
N PHE A 188 17.82 -31.41 -3.41
CA PHE A 188 17.75 -30.45 -4.51
C PHE A 188 16.34 -29.89 -4.75
N LEU A 189 15.29 -30.67 -4.50
CA LEU A 189 13.91 -30.22 -4.72
C LEU A 189 13.52 -29.18 -3.66
N LEU A 190 13.90 -29.43 -2.40
CA LEU A 190 13.73 -28.47 -1.31
C LEU A 190 14.44 -27.14 -1.60
N CYS A 191 15.71 -27.22 -2.03
CA CYS A 191 16.47 -26.04 -2.43
C CYS A 191 15.81 -25.30 -3.60
N ALA A 192 15.30 -26.01 -4.60
CA ALA A 192 14.61 -25.38 -5.73
C ALA A 192 13.34 -24.63 -5.29
N ILE A 193 12.47 -25.24 -4.46
CA ILE A 193 11.23 -24.60 -3.98
C ILE A 193 11.55 -23.35 -3.16
N THR A 194 12.53 -23.43 -2.26
CA THR A 194 12.93 -22.29 -1.41
C THR A 194 13.55 -21.15 -2.23
N ILE A 195 14.45 -21.45 -3.18
CA ILE A 195 15.06 -20.44 -4.07
C ILE A 195 13.98 -19.78 -4.94
N VAL A 196 13.08 -20.54 -5.55
CA VAL A 196 12.00 -19.98 -6.38
C VAL A 196 11.11 -19.05 -5.55
N THR A 197 10.77 -19.46 -4.32
CA THR A 197 9.98 -18.62 -3.39
C THR A 197 10.70 -17.32 -3.06
N LEU A 198 12.01 -17.38 -2.75
CA LEU A 198 12.83 -16.20 -2.47
C LEU A 198 12.93 -15.27 -3.68
N LEU A 199 13.19 -15.80 -4.87
CA LEU A 199 13.25 -15.02 -6.11
C LEU A 199 11.91 -14.32 -6.39
N PHE A 200 10.79 -15.02 -6.18
CA PHE A 200 9.48 -14.42 -6.36
C PHE A 200 9.18 -13.31 -5.34
N MET A 201 9.56 -13.50 -4.07
CA MET A 201 9.45 -12.44 -3.06
C MET A 201 10.31 -11.22 -3.41
N LEU A 202 11.54 -11.44 -3.87
CA LEU A 202 12.41 -10.35 -4.33
C LEU A 202 11.78 -9.62 -5.52
N PHE A 203 11.23 -10.35 -6.48
CA PHE A 203 10.51 -9.78 -7.62
C PHE A 203 9.32 -8.91 -7.18
N LEU A 204 8.52 -9.37 -6.20
CA LEU A 204 7.42 -8.58 -5.63
C LEU A 204 7.92 -7.30 -4.92
N ILE A 205 9.03 -7.36 -4.21
CA ILE A 205 9.60 -6.17 -3.55
C ILE A 205 10.16 -5.19 -4.60
N SER A 206 10.80 -5.72 -5.65
CA SER A 206 11.34 -4.96 -6.77
C SER A 206 10.26 -4.38 -7.68
N SER A 207 9.02 -4.87 -7.61
CA SER A 207 7.89 -4.31 -8.36
C SER A 207 7.44 -2.94 -7.85
N LYS A 208 8.12 -2.38 -6.84
CA LYS A 208 7.99 -0.97 -6.49
C LYS A 208 8.20 -0.14 -7.76
N SER A 209 7.19 0.67 -8.11
CA SER A 209 7.30 1.59 -9.25
C SER A 209 8.63 2.33 -9.16
N ARG A 210 9.45 2.16 -10.20
CA ARG A 210 10.74 2.84 -10.34
C ARG A 210 10.41 4.32 -10.47
N ASN A 211 10.39 5.02 -9.35
CA ASN A 211 10.44 6.47 -9.36
C ASN A 211 11.90 6.76 -9.72
N ASP A 212 12.17 7.03 -11.00
CA ASP A 212 13.49 7.47 -11.42
C ASP A 212 13.89 8.64 -10.51
N ASN A 213 14.94 8.41 -9.72
CA ASN A 213 15.45 9.35 -8.74
C ASN A 213 15.96 10.60 -9.45
N SER A 214 15.34 11.76 -9.19
CA SER A 214 15.96 13.03 -8.78
C SER A 214 14.98 14.15 -9.02
N ASN A 215 14.72 14.94 -7.98
CA ASN A 215 13.77 16.06 -7.93
C ASN A 215 12.30 15.63 -7.79
N PHE A 216 11.75 15.87 -6.60
CA PHE A 216 10.33 16.19 -6.44
C PHE A 216 10.05 17.53 -7.15
N GLU A 217 10.21 17.56 -8.47
CA GLU A 217 9.52 18.50 -9.33
C GLU A 217 8.27 17.76 -9.78
N PHE A 218 7.10 18.24 -9.36
CA PHE A 218 5.83 17.88 -9.97
C PHE A 218 5.90 18.31 -11.45
N LEU A 219 6.53 17.49 -12.29
CA LEU A 219 6.70 17.77 -13.71
C LEU A 219 5.32 17.84 -14.34
N LYS A 220 4.95 19.07 -14.71
CA LYS A 220 3.99 19.42 -15.76
C LYS A 220 4.13 18.38 -16.87
N ARG A 221 3.15 17.48 -17.04
CA ARG A 221 3.05 16.71 -18.28
C ARG A 221 3.04 17.75 -19.40
N LYS A 222 4.07 17.78 -20.24
CA LYS A 222 4.00 18.48 -21.51
C LYS A 222 2.91 17.78 -22.32
N THR A 223 1.66 18.21 -22.16
CA THR A 223 0.62 18.00 -23.14
C THR A 223 1.02 18.79 -24.37
N GLY A 224 1.86 18.18 -25.21
CA GLY A 224 2.13 18.65 -26.55
C GLY A 224 0.88 18.47 -27.40
N TYR A 225 -0.10 19.35 -27.25
CA TYR A 225 -1.02 19.63 -28.34
C TYR A 225 -0.32 20.61 -29.27
N LYS A 226 0.30 20.09 -30.32
CA LYS A 226 0.54 20.88 -31.53
C LYS A 226 -0.83 21.30 -32.04
N LYS A 227 -1.11 22.60 -32.00
CA LYS A 227 -2.07 23.19 -32.93
C LYS A 227 -1.31 23.32 -34.25
N ASP A 228 -1.71 22.53 -35.23
CA ASP A 228 -1.60 22.94 -36.62
C ASP A 228 -2.59 24.09 -36.88
#